data_AF-A0A3D4LP99-F1
#
_entry.id   AF-A0A3D4LP99-F1
#
_cell.length_a   1.000
_cell.length_b   1.000
_cell.length_c   1.000
_cell.angle_alpha   90.00
_cell.angle_beta   90.00
_cell.angle_gamma   90.00
#
_symmetry.space_group_name_H-M   'P 1'
#
loop_
_entity.id
_entity.type
_entity.pdbx_description
1 polymer ?
#
loop_
_entity_poly.entity_id
_entity_poly.type
_entity_poly.pdbx_seq_one_letter_code
_entity_poly.pdbx_strand_id
1 'polypeptide(L)'
;MMLFLSMYPAWHLNTQWHVQGRLDYLKAYFAGYIQREKKMGGKNVSKWSEIGQYVTKKIQCIQETEDYAALAKLRRGMGHQPGEVPELYGILLENMPEVFWNNQGEVTEEEWSCYVALTLFAWHQQGNDLIKECVHTEQKYESIGKTMKKLSYALNREDKDPDAEKRMQRKLQMLMTSKDMPELFYHLKSMVTLIRKEKIAINYSELAQDIYLFQFQDTRPQVSLKWAQDFYRINKEEEDNEDK
;
A
#
# COMPACT_ATOMS: atom_id res chain seq x y z
N MET A 1 15.45 -58.72 19.54
CA MET A 1 15.01 -58.69 18.13
C MET A 1 13.62 -58.04 18.15
N MET A 2 13.35 -56.84 17.68
CA MET A 2 14.04 -55.87 16.83
C MET A 2 13.55 -54.47 17.20
N LEU A 3 14.41 -53.49 16.96
CA LEU A 3 14.35 -52.09 17.39
C LEU A 3 13.29 -51.27 16.64
N PHE A 4 12.58 -50.39 17.35
CA PHE A 4 11.94 -49.21 16.76
C PHE A 4 13.03 -48.18 16.44
N LEU A 5 13.34 -48.02 15.16
CA LEU A 5 14.22 -46.95 14.66
C LEU A 5 13.35 -45.85 14.07
N SER A 6 13.30 -44.73 14.79
CA SER A 6 12.80 -43.45 14.29
C SER A 6 13.71 -42.93 13.18
N MET A 7 13.15 -42.62 12.02
CA MET A 7 13.84 -41.88 10.96
C MET A 7 12.88 -40.85 10.37
N TYR A 8 12.79 -39.69 11.01
CA TYR A 8 12.39 -38.44 10.37
C TYR A 8 13.62 -37.53 10.32
N PRO A 9 14.18 -37.23 9.15
CA PRO A 9 15.16 -36.16 9.02
C PRO A 9 14.50 -34.85 8.55
N ALA A 10 14.77 -33.80 9.33
CA ALA A 10 15.04 -32.42 8.92
C ALA A 10 13.99 -31.67 8.05
N TRP A 11 13.06 -30.98 8.71
CA TRP A 11 12.22 -29.92 8.09
C TRP A 11 12.30 -28.56 8.81
N HIS A 12 13.43 -28.22 9.44
CA HIS A 12 13.59 -26.95 10.17
C HIS A 12 14.60 -25.96 9.56
N LEU A 13 14.78 -25.93 8.24
CA LEU A 13 15.81 -25.08 7.60
C LEU A 13 15.34 -24.18 6.45
N ASN A 14 14.04 -23.89 6.28
CA ASN A 14 13.58 -23.15 5.09
C ASN A 14 12.90 -21.79 5.33
N THR A 15 12.68 -21.33 6.57
CA THR A 15 12.08 -20.00 6.80
C THR A 15 13.10 -18.85 6.70
N GLN A 16 14.37 -19.10 6.99
CA GLN A 16 15.42 -18.06 6.90
C GLN A 16 15.77 -17.69 5.45
N TRP A 17 15.77 -18.64 4.50
CA TRP A 17 16.17 -18.38 3.10
C TRP A 17 15.17 -17.47 2.35
N HIS A 18 13.86 -17.61 2.61
CA HIS A 18 12.84 -16.79 1.96
C HIS A 18 12.77 -15.35 2.50
N VAL A 19 13.01 -15.15 3.80
CA VAL A 19 13.11 -13.82 4.42
C VAL A 19 14.39 -13.10 3.95
N GLN A 20 15.50 -13.82 3.87
CA GLN A 20 16.78 -13.29 3.40
C GLN A 20 16.72 -12.88 1.92
N GLY A 21 16.16 -13.72 1.05
CA GLY A 21 15.98 -13.37 -0.37
C GLY A 21 15.06 -12.14 -0.58
N ARG A 22 14.05 -11.96 0.27
CA ARG A 22 13.16 -10.77 0.27
C ARG A 22 13.90 -9.51 0.73
N LEU A 23 14.70 -9.62 1.80
CA LEU A 23 15.57 -8.54 2.27
C LEU A 23 16.58 -8.15 1.20
N ASP A 24 17.15 -9.11 0.48
CA ASP A 24 18.16 -8.86 -0.54
C ASP A 24 17.57 -8.27 -1.82
N TYR A 25 16.39 -8.71 -2.26
CA TYR A 25 15.65 -8.09 -3.37
C TYR A 25 15.27 -6.64 -3.04
N LEU A 26 14.75 -6.38 -1.85
CA LEU A 26 14.35 -5.04 -1.47
C LEU A 26 15.56 -4.14 -1.21
N LYS A 27 16.65 -4.66 -0.63
CA LYS A 27 17.93 -3.94 -0.60
C LYS A 27 18.39 -3.61 -2.01
N ALA A 28 18.24 -4.50 -2.99
CA ALA A 28 18.58 -4.23 -4.39
C ALA A 28 17.62 -3.22 -5.05
N TYR A 29 16.32 -3.31 -4.78
CA TYR A 29 15.28 -2.37 -5.23
C TYR A 29 15.53 -0.97 -4.65
N PHE A 30 15.74 -0.87 -3.33
CA PHE A 30 16.06 0.36 -2.61
C PHE A 30 17.43 0.90 -2.99
N ALA A 31 18.45 0.06 -3.17
CA ALA A 31 19.76 0.49 -3.65
C ALA A 31 19.67 1.02 -5.09
N GLY A 32 18.92 0.36 -5.98
CA GLY A 32 18.67 0.83 -7.33
C GLY A 32 17.92 2.16 -7.36
N TYR A 33 16.95 2.34 -6.46
CA TYR A 33 16.22 3.59 -6.28
C TYR A 33 17.13 4.71 -5.75
N ILE A 34 17.86 4.48 -4.64
CA ILE A 34 18.78 5.45 -4.04
C ILE A 34 19.89 5.85 -5.01
N GLN A 35 20.38 4.92 -5.85
CA GLN A 35 21.38 5.22 -6.88
C GLN A 35 20.83 6.12 -7.99
N ARG A 36 19.53 6.02 -8.32
CA ARG A 36 18.85 6.87 -9.32
C ARG A 36 18.46 8.23 -8.75
N GLU A 37 18.02 8.29 -7.51
CA GLU A 37 17.72 9.54 -6.81
C GLU A 37 18.99 10.39 -6.60
N LYS A 38 20.14 9.75 -6.35
CA LYS A 38 21.47 10.40 -6.37
C LYS A 38 21.85 10.97 -7.73
N LYS A 39 21.42 10.35 -8.84
CA LYS A 39 21.59 10.92 -10.20
C LYS A 39 20.68 12.14 -10.43
N MET A 40 19.56 12.24 -9.70
CA MET A 40 18.62 13.37 -9.74
C MET A 40 18.96 14.50 -8.72
N GLY A 41 20.15 14.45 -8.09
CA GLY A 41 20.71 15.59 -7.33
C GLY A 41 20.22 15.78 -5.89
N GLY A 42 19.47 14.85 -5.30
CA GLY A 42 18.95 14.97 -3.93
C GLY A 42 19.98 14.63 -2.82
N LYS A 43 20.07 15.47 -1.77
CA LYS A 43 20.87 15.20 -0.56
C LYS A 43 20.08 14.36 0.47
N ASN A 44 20.74 13.29 0.92
CA ASN A 44 20.69 12.55 2.20
C ASN A 44 19.39 11.98 2.83
N VAL A 45 18.18 12.29 2.37
CA VAL A 45 16.97 11.51 2.70
C VAL A 45 16.15 11.33 1.43
N SER A 46 15.69 10.11 1.19
CA SER A 46 14.88 9.82 0.02
C SER A 46 13.47 10.41 0.16
N LYS A 47 12.98 11.14 -0.85
CA LYS A 47 11.60 11.66 -0.91
C LYS A 47 10.59 10.53 -0.70
N TRP A 48 10.84 9.37 -1.29
CA TRP A 48 10.05 8.15 -1.08
C TRP A 48 9.98 7.72 0.40
N SER A 49 11.09 7.76 1.14
CA SER A 49 11.08 7.44 2.58
C SER A 49 10.30 8.48 3.38
N GLU A 50 10.47 9.77 3.05
CA GLU A 50 9.76 10.87 3.70
C GLU A 50 8.24 10.75 3.51
N ILE A 51 7.77 10.34 2.33
CA ILE A 51 6.34 10.19 2.02
C ILE A 51 5.70 9.13 2.92
N GLY A 52 6.33 7.96 3.03
CA GLY A 52 5.82 6.89 3.88
C GLY A 52 5.78 7.32 5.36
N GLN A 53 6.83 7.97 5.85
CA GLN A 53 6.88 8.47 7.22
C GLN A 53 5.83 9.55 7.48
N TYR A 54 5.63 10.45 6.53
CA TYR A 54 4.64 11.51 6.62
C TYR A 54 3.22 10.96 6.72
N VAL A 55 2.86 10.01 5.84
CA VAL A 55 1.54 9.37 5.85
C VAL A 55 1.31 8.59 7.14
N THR A 56 2.29 7.80 7.61
CA THR A 56 2.21 7.11 8.90
C THR A 56 1.96 8.09 10.04
N LYS A 57 2.76 9.16 10.14
CA LYS A 57 2.61 10.17 11.21
C LYS A 57 1.25 10.87 11.18
N LYS A 58 0.72 11.18 9.98
CA LYS A 58 -0.61 11.78 9.84
C LYS A 58 -1.71 10.84 10.30
N ILE A 59 -1.65 9.57 9.91
CA ILE A 59 -2.61 8.56 10.37
C ILE A 59 -2.55 8.40 11.89
N GLN A 60 -1.35 8.24 12.46
CA GLN A 60 -1.13 8.12 13.90
C GLN A 60 -1.68 9.34 14.66
N CYS A 61 -1.39 10.56 14.20
CA CYS A 61 -1.92 11.78 14.80
C CYS A 61 -3.46 11.79 14.82
N ILE A 62 -4.11 11.43 13.71
CA ILE A 62 -5.58 11.33 13.64
C ILE A 62 -6.12 10.27 14.60
N GLN A 63 -5.42 9.13 14.77
CA GLN A 63 -5.82 8.08 15.70
C GLN A 63 -5.66 8.50 17.16
N GLU A 64 -4.50 9.05 17.53
CA GLU A 64 -4.18 9.47 18.90
C GLU A 64 -5.08 10.60 19.39
N THR A 65 -5.49 11.48 18.48
CA THR A 65 -6.40 12.60 18.79
C THR A 65 -7.88 12.26 18.56
N GLU A 66 -8.17 11.04 18.08
CA GLU A 66 -9.51 10.62 17.67
C GLU A 66 -10.22 11.64 16.75
N ASP A 67 -9.49 12.23 15.80
CA ASP A 67 -9.98 13.34 14.97
C ASP A 67 -10.89 12.85 13.82
N TYR A 68 -12.12 12.48 14.20
CA TYR A 68 -13.18 12.11 13.26
C TYR A 68 -13.56 13.28 12.32
N ALA A 69 -13.31 14.53 12.72
CA ALA A 69 -13.58 15.69 11.89
C ALA A 69 -12.56 15.82 10.75
N ALA A 70 -11.28 15.56 11.00
CA ALA A 70 -10.25 15.46 9.97
C ALA A 70 -10.59 14.35 8.96
N LEU A 71 -11.00 13.16 9.43
CA LEU A 71 -11.46 12.10 8.53
C LEU A 71 -12.66 12.54 7.66
N ALA A 72 -13.63 13.24 8.26
CA ALA A 72 -14.79 13.74 7.52
C ALA A 72 -14.41 14.75 6.45
N LYS A 73 -13.47 15.65 6.74
CA LYS A 73 -12.91 16.58 5.77
C LYS A 73 -12.17 15.83 4.67
N LEU A 74 -11.22 14.95 5.00
CA LEU A 74 -10.45 14.16 4.03
C LEU A 74 -11.35 13.38 3.06
N ARG A 75 -12.47 12.83 3.54
CA ARG A 75 -13.44 12.16 2.66
C ARG A 75 -14.04 13.07 1.58
N ARG A 76 -14.11 14.39 1.80
CA ARG A 76 -14.57 15.34 0.77
C ARG A 76 -13.60 15.45 -0.40
N GLY A 77 -12.32 15.10 -0.21
CA GLY A 77 -11.34 15.01 -1.30
C GLY A 77 -11.55 13.81 -2.23
N MET A 78 -12.43 12.87 -1.89
CA MET A 78 -12.63 11.65 -2.68
C MET A 78 -13.25 11.93 -4.05
N GLY A 79 -12.44 11.83 -5.10
CA GLY A 79 -12.87 12.12 -6.48
C GLY A 79 -12.55 13.54 -6.93
N HIS A 80 -11.81 14.29 -6.11
CA HIS A 80 -11.21 15.58 -6.45
C HIS A 80 -9.70 15.46 -6.55
N GLN A 81 -9.08 16.33 -7.33
CA GLN A 81 -7.64 16.46 -7.43
C GLN A 81 -7.09 17.32 -6.27
N PRO A 82 -5.83 17.13 -5.84
CA PRO A 82 -5.18 18.11 -4.98
C PRO A 82 -5.23 19.48 -5.65
N GLY A 83 -5.50 20.54 -4.87
CA GLY A 83 -5.74 21.88 -5.40
C GLY A 83 -7.22 22.26 -5.55
N GLU A 84 -8.12 21.29 -5.66
CA GLU A 84 -9.57 21.57 -5.88
C GLU A 84 -10.36 21.75 -4.58
N VAL A 85 -9.83 21.26 -3.45
CA VAL A 85 -10.51 21.28 -2.14
C VAL A 85 -9.67 22.01 -1.09
N PRO A 86 -9.76 23.36 -1.01
CA PRO A 86 -8.94 24.17 -0.10
C PRO A 86 -9.10 23.82 1.38
N GLU A 87 -10.26 23.30 1.77
CA GLU A 87 -10.52 22.85 3.16
C GLU A 87 -9.53 21.77 3.64
N LEU A 88 -8.86 21.05 2.71
CA LEU A 88 -7.91 20.00 3.04
C LEU A 88 -6.50 20.51 3.27
N TYR A 89 -6.16 21.72 2.87
CA TYR A 89 -4.78 22.23 2.92
C TYR A 89 -4.22 22.24 4.33
N GLY A 90 -5.01 22.67 5.32
CA GLY A 90 -4.58 22.62 6.72
C GLY A 90 -4.23 21.20 7.18
N ILE A 91 -4.98 20.19 6.74
CA ILE A 91 -4.72 18.80 7.12
C ILE A 91 -3.53 18.21 6.36
N LEU A 92 -3.44 18.51 5.06
CA LEU A 92 -2.48 17.89 4.14
C LEU A 92 -1.14 18.60 4.04
N LEU A 93 -1.05 19.89 4.34
CA LEU A 93 0.19 20.66 4.20
C LEU A 93 0.86 20.92 5.55
N GLU A 94 0.10 20.89 6.64
CA GLU A 94 0.66 21.02 7.98
C GLU A 94 1.68 19.90 8.26
N ASN A 95 2.85 20.28 8.77
CA ASN A 95 3.99 19.40 9.06
C ASN A 95 4.53 18.63 7.84
N MET A 96 4.24 19.09 6.62
CA MET A 96 4.80 18.50 5.41
C MET A 96 6.33 18.71 5.36
N PRO A 97 7.11 17.68 4.96
CA PRO A 97 8.56 17.79 4.83
C PRO A 97 9.01 18.91 3.91
N GLU A 98 10.11 19.58 4.29
CA GLU A 98 10.61 20.73 3.54
C GLU A 98 10.94 20.39 2.08
N VAL A 99 11.38 19.15 1.85
CA VAL A 99 11.75 18.62 0.53
C VAL A 99 10.59 18.43 -0.43
N PHE A 100 9.34 18.56 0.03
CA PHE A 100 8.13 18.44 -0.80
C PHE A 100 7.63 19.78 -1.33
N TRP A 101 8.04 20.89 -0.71
CA TRP A 101 7.58 22.21 -1.11
C TRP A 101 8.17 22.65 -2.45
N ASN A 102 7.37 23.43 -3.17
CA ASN A 102 7.80 24.19 -4.32
C ASN A 102 7.33 25.66 -4.17
N ASN A 103 7.89 26.56 -4.97
CA ASN A 103 7.56 27.99 -4.93
C ASN A 103 6.65 28.41 -6.08
N GLN A 104 6.10 27.45 -6.83
CA GLN A 104 5.34 27.67 -8.06
C GLN A 104 3.83 27.59 -7.81
N GLY A 105 3.40 27.01 -6.69
CA GLY A 105 1.98 26.76 -6.40
C GLY A 105 1.38 25.66 -7.29
N GLU A 106 2.25 24.85 -7.91
CA GLU A 106 1.87 23.66 -8.67
C GLU A 106 1.83 22.46 -7.72
N VAL A 107 0.90 21.53 -7.94
CA VAL A 107 0.83 20.34 -7.09
C VAL A 107 2.02 19.43 -7.37
N THR A 108 2.77 19.05 -6.34
CA THR A 108 3.92 18.14 -6.48
C THR A 108 3.50 16.68 -6.52
N GLU A 109 4.38 15.82 -7.03
CA GLU A 109 4.19 14.37 -7.02
C GLU A 109 4.06 13.81 -5.59
N GLU A 110 4.75 14.42 -4.63
CA GLU A 110 4.65 14.10 -3.22
C GLU A 110 3.30 14.48 -2.64
N GLU A 111 2.80 15.69 -2.93
CA GLU A 111 1.46 16.13 -2.53
C GLU A 111 0.38 15.22 -3.11
N TRP A 112 0.48 14.85 -4.40
CA TRP A 112 -0.41 13.89 -5.05
C TRP A 112 -0.43 12.55 -4.31
N SER A 113 0.74 12.00 -4.00
CA SER A 113 0.84 10.70 -3.34
C SER A 113 0.24 10.69 -1.93
N CYS A 114 0.53 11.74 -1.14
CA CYS A 114 0.01 11.90 0.22
C CYS A 114 -1.50 12.14 0.22
N TYR A 115 -1.99 12.99 -0.70
CA TYR A 115 -3.41 13.27 -0.89
C TYR A 115 -4.19 11.99 -1.18
N VAL A 116 -3.78 11.20 -2.17
CA VAL A 116 -4.48 9.98 -2.57
C VAL A 116 -4.50 8.97 -1.41
N ALA A 117 -3.36 8.76 -0.73
CA ALA A 117 -3.29 7.81 0.37
C ALA A 117 -4.19 8.23 1.55
N LEU A 118 -4.14 9.49 1.99
CA LEU A 118 -4.90 9.97 3.15
C LEU A 118 -6.40 10.05 2.88
N THR A 119 -6.81 10.43 1.66
CA THR A 119 -8.23 10.43 1.27
C THR A 119 -8.79 9.01 1.18
N LEU A 120 -8.04 8.06 0.60
CA LEU A 120 -8.42 6.64 0.57
C LEU A 120 -8.47 6.03 1.97
N PHE A 121 -7.54 6.39 2.86
CA PHE A 121 -7.58 5.99 4.27
C PHE A 121 -8.86 6.48 4.95
N ALA A 122 -9.17 7.78 4.81
CA ALA A 122 -10.36 8.35 5.42
C ALA A 122 -11.68 7.76 4.88
N TRP A 123 -11.68 7.34 3.61
CA TRP A 123 -12.78 6.60 3.00
C TRP A 123 -12.92 5.18 3.57
N HIS A 124 -11.80 4.48 3.71
CA HIS A 124 -11.76 3.11 4.22
C HIS A 124 -12.13 3.04 5.71
N GLN A 125 -11.63 3.98 6.51
CA GLN A 125 -11.86 4.05 7.97
C GLN A 125 -13.31 4.44 8.31
N GLN A 126 -14.12 4.90 7.34
CA GLN A 126 -15.48 5.34 7.60
C GLN A 126 -16.34 4.23 8.21
N GLY A 127 -16.90 4.50 9.39
CA GLY A 127 -17.77 3.56 10.11
C GLY A 127 -17.04 2.52 10.94
N ASN A 128 -15.71 2.56 11.00
CA ASN A 128 -14.88 1.73 11.87
C ASN A 128 -14.32 2.57 13.02
N ASP A 129 -14.16 1.97 14.20
CA ASP A 129 -13.51 2.59 15.35
C ASP A 129 -12.03 2.90 15.05
N LEU A 130 -11.59 4.14 15.32
CA LEU A 130 -10.23 4.61 14.98
C LEU A 130 -9.10 3.86 15.70
N ILE A 131 -9.39 3.29 16.88
CA ILE A 131 -8.39 2.64 17.73
C ILE A 131 -8.48 1.12 17.56
N LYS A 132 -9.69 0.55 17.65
CA LYS A 132 -9.92 -0.90 17.67
C LYS A 132 -10.01 -1.52 16.28
N GLU A 133 -10.42 -0.74 15.29
CA GLU A 133 -10.66 -1.21 13.92
C GLU A 133 -9.93 -0.31 12.91
N CYS A 134 -8.66 -0.01 13.18
CA CYS A 134 -7.84 0.76 12.25
C CYS A 134 -7.62 -0.04 10.96
N VAL A 135 -7.90 0.59 9.82
CA VAL A 135 -7.74 0.00 8.49
C VAL A 135 -6.35 0.22 7.89
N HIS A 136 -5.46 0.89 8.63
CA HIS A 136 -4.04 1.03 8.31
C HIS A 136 -3.21 -0.03 9.02
N THR A 137 -2.25 -0.61 8.31
CA THR A 137 -1.23 -1.49 8.90
C THR A 137 0.17 -1.02 8.52
N GLU A 138 1.10 -1.07 9.46
CA GLU A 138 2.53 -0.84 9.22
C GLU A 138 3.28 -2.14 8.94
N GLN A 139 2.57 -3.27 8.82
CA GLN A 139 3.16 -4.53 8.42
C GLN A 139 3.86 -4.34 7.07
N LYS A 140 5.17 -4.63 7.08
CA LYS A 140 5.97 -4.59 5.87
C LYS A 140 5.45 -5.66 4.91
N TYR A 141 5.58 -5.38 3.61
CA TYR A 141 5.26 -6.32 2.54
C TYR A 141 3.75 -6.53 2.35
N GLU A 142 2.95 -5.53 2.69
CA GLU A 142 1.48 -5.49 2.52
C GLU A 142 1.11 -4.53 1.38
N SER A 143 1.69 -4.77 0.20
CA SER A 143 1.39 -3.98 -0.99
C SER A 143 -0.07 -4.14 -1.41
N ILE A 144 -0.53 -3.23 -2.28
CA ILE A 144 -1.90 -3.31 -2.82
C ILE A 144 -2.15 -4.62 -3.57
N GLY A 145 -1.12 -5.17 -4.23
CA GLY A 145 -1.18 -6.47 -4.89
C GLY A 145 -1.48 -7.60 -3.90
N LYS A 146 -0.77 -7.65 -2.76
CA LYS A 146 -1.04 -8.65 -1.72
C LYS A 146 -2.41 -8.46 -1.09
N THR A 147 -2.83 -7.22 -0.85
CA THR A 147 -4.17 -6.90 -0.33
C THR A 147 -5.27 -7.38 -1.28
N MET A 148 -5.10 -7.19 -2.59
CA MET A 148 -6.05 -7.66 -3.60
C MET A 148 -6.12 -9.19 -3.68
N LYS A 149 -5.00 -9.89 -3.45
CA LYS A 149 -5.00 -11.35 -3.34
C LYS A 149 -5.78 -11.81 -2.10
N LYS A 150 -5.55 -11.20 -0.92
CA LYS A 150 -6.35 -11.44 0.29
C LYS A 150 -7.84 -11.19 0.07
N LEU A 151 -8.19 -10.12 -0.65
CA LEU A 151 -9.57 -9.82 -1.01
C LEU A 151 -10.18 -10.92 -1.90
N SER A 152 -9.44 -11.45 -2.89
CA SER A 152 -9.97 -12.54 -3.71
C SER A 152 -10.28 -13.80 -2.89
N TYR A 153 -9.44 -14.14 -1.91
CA TYR A 153 -9.70 -15.25 -1.00
C TYR A 153 -10.90 -14.97 -0.11
N ALA A 154 -11.00 -13.78 0.49
CA ALA A 154 -12.13 -13.39 1.33
C ALA A 154 -13.47 -13.48 0.57
N LEU A 155 -13.50 -13.01 -0.68
CA LEU A 155 -14.70 -13.06 -1.53
C LEU A 155 -15.07 -14.48 -1.97
N ASN A 156 -14.09 -15.37 -2.17
CA ASN A 156 -14.33 -16.77 -2.55
C ASN A 156 -14.44 -17.73 -1.36
N ARG A 157 -14.59 -17.23 -0.12
CA ARG A 157 -14.83 -18.09 1.04
C ARG A 157 -16.06 -18.96 0.81
N GLU A 158 -15.95 -20.25 1.10
CA GLU A 158 -17.03 -21.24 0.93
C GLU A 158 -17.58 -21.28 -0.51
N ASP A 159 -16.70 -21.08 -1.51
CA ASP A 159 -17.02 -21.08 -2.94
C ASP A 159 -18.12 -20.07 -3.34
N LYS A 160 -18.32 -19.02 -2.55
CA LYS A 160 -19.33 -17.97 -2.81
C LYS A 160 -19.08 -17.22 -4.11
N ASP A 161 -17.82 -17.10 -4.53
CA ASP A 161 -17.45 -16.35 -5.72
C ASP A 161 -16.20 -16.91 -6.43
N PRO A 162 -16.35 -17.99 -7.21
CA PRO A 162 -15.24 -18.69 -7.86
C PRO A 162 -14.45 -17.83 -8.86
N ASP A 163 -15.01 -16.71 -9.31
CA ASP A 163 -14.37 -15.79 -10.25
C ASP A 163 -13.74 -14.57 -9.57
N ALA A 164 -13.70 -14.51 -8.23
CA ALA A 164 -13.13 -13.40 -7.47
C ALA A 164 -11.67 -13.12 -7.83
N GLU A 165 -10.83 -14.15 -7.93
CA GLU A 165 -9.44 -13.99 -8.30
C GLU A 165 -9.29 -13.40 -9.71
N LYS A 166 -10.02 -13.92 -10.70
CA LYS A 166 -10.00 -13.37 -12.07
C LYS A 166 -10.48 -11.92 -12.11
N ARG A 167 -11.48 -11.54 -11.30
CA ARG A 167 -11.91 -10.14 -11.18
C ARG A 167 -10.82 -9.26 -10.58
N MET A 168 -10.11 -9.73 -9.55
CA MET A 168 -9.01 -8.98 -8.96
C MET A 168 -7.82 -8.85 -9.93
N GLN A 169 -7.51 -9.88 -10.70
CA GLN A 169 -6.51 -9.82 -11.77
C GLN A 169 -6.82 -8.72 -12.80
N ARG A 170 -8.08 -8.66 -13.27
CA ARG A 170 -8.52 -7.59 -14.20
C ARG A 170 -8.38 -6.19 -13.59
N LYS A 171 -8.79 -6.02 -12.34
CA LYS A 171 -8.68 -4.73 -11.65
C LYS A 171 -7.23 -4.33 -11.39
N LEU A 172 -6.35 -5.29 -11.10
CA LEU A 172 -4.92 -5.06 -10.95
C LEU A 172 -4.31 -4.58 -12.27
N GLN A 173 -4.71 -5.19 -13.39
CA GLN A 173 -4.31 -4.73 -14.73
C GLN A 173 -4.76 -3.28 -14.99
N MET A 174 -5.98 -2.90 -14.60
CA MET A 174 -6.46 -1.52 -14.71
C MET A 174 -5.60 -0.53 -13.90
N LEU A 175 -5.21 -0.89 -12.67
CA LEU A 175 -4.29 -0.06 -11.88
C LEU A 175 -2.95 0.12 -12.60
N MET A 176 -2.34 -0.97 -13.07
CA MET A 176 -1.02 -0.91 -13.73
C MET A 176 -1.03 -0.17 -15.07
N THR A 177 -2.19 -0.08 -15.73
CA THR A 177 -2.36 0.56 -17.04
C THR A 177 -2.96 1.97 -16.97
N SER A 178 -3.18 2.49 -15.76
CA SER A 178 -3.64 3.86 -15.55
C SER A 178 -2.71 4.86 -16.22
N LYS A 179 -3.27 5.78 -17.01
CA LYS A 179 -2.51 6.74 -17.81
C LYS A 179 -1.95 7.85 -16.92
N ASP A 180 -2.76 8.35 -16.01
CA ASP A 180 -2.47 9.48 -15.14
C ASP A 180 -2.95 9.25 -13.69
N MET A 181 -2.68 10.24 -12.84
CA MET A 181 -3.03 10.22 -11.42
C MET A 181 -4.55 10.21 -11.17
N PRO A 182 -5.37 11.01 -11.86
CA PRO A 182 -6.83 10.90 -11.76
C PRO A 182 -7.39 9.51 -12.07
N GLU A 183 -6.92 8.86 -13.14
CA GLU A 183 -7.34 7.50 -13.51
C GLU A 183 -6.90 6.47 -12.45
N LEU A 184 -5.65 6.56 -11.99
CA LEU A 184 -5.13 5.70 -10.91
C LEU A 184 -5.97 5.87 -9.63
N PHE A 185 -6.24 7.11 -9.21
CA PHE A 185 -7.03 7.40 -8.02
C PHE A 185 -8.45 6.85 -8.14
N TYR A 186 -9.08 6.98 -9.31
CA TYR A 186 -10.41 6.41 -9.57
C TYR A 186 -10.41 4.88 -9.43
N HIS A 187 -9.42 4.19 -10.00
CA HIS A 187 -9.31 2.74 -9.87
C HIS A 187 -9.00 2.29 -8.44
N LEU A 188 -8.10 2.99 -7.73
CA LEU A 188 -7.82 2.73 -6.32
C LEU A 188 -9.06 2.94 -5.45
N LYS A 189 -9.84 4.01 -5.67
CA LYS A 189 -11.11 4.25 -4.97
C LYS A 189 -12.09 3.10 -5.16
N SER A 190 -12.27 2.65 -6.41
CA SER A 190 -13.11 1.49 -6.73
C SER A 190 -12.65 0.25 -5.96
N MET A 191 -11.33 0.09 -5.82
CA MET A 191 -10.74 -1.06 -5.13
C MET A 191 -10.87 -1.02 -3.62
N VAL A 192 -10.51 0.09 -3.01
CA VAL A 192 -10.64 0.32 -1.56
C VAL A 192 -12.09 0.16 -1.10
N THR A 193 -13.06 0.50 -1.96
CA THR A 193 -14.49 0.28 -1.68
C THR A 193 -14.87 -1.19 -1.52
N LEU A 194 -14.21 -2.11 -2.25
CA LEU A 194 -14.39 -3.55 -2.06
C LEU A 194 -13.63 -4.04 -0.84
N ILE A 195 -12.37 -3.62 -0.67
CA ILE A 195 -11.51 -3.98 0.46
C ILE A 195 -12.19 -3.62 1.79
N ARG A 196 -12.79 -2.43 1.87
CA ARG A 196 -13.51 -1.94 3.05
C ARG A 196 -14.62 -2.89 3.52
N LYS A 197 -15.32 -3.56 2.61
CA LYS A 197 -16.42 -4.48 2.97
C LYS A 197 -15.91 -5.72 3.70
N GLU A 198 -14.71 -6.16 3.35
CA GLU A 198 -14.06 -7.35 3.94
C GLU A 198 -13.18 -7.02 5.14
N LYS A 199 -13.15 -5.76 5.60
CA LYS A 199 -12.34 -5.27 6.73
C LYS A 199 -10.83 -5.63 6.63
N ILE A 200 -10.30 -5.66 5.41
CA ILE A 200 -8.88 -5.98 5.18
C ILE A 200 -8.07 -4.69 5.27
N ALA A 201 -7.09 -4.61 6.17
CA ALA A 201 -6.23 -3.43 6.30
C ALA A 201 -5.29 -3.22 5.09
N ILE A 202 -4.91 -1.96 4.84
CA ILE A 202 -3.96 -1.56 3.79
C ILE A 202 -2.76 -0.86 4.42
N ASN A 203 -1.55 -1.14 3.95
CA ASN A 203 -0.39 -0.31 4.27
C ASN A 203 -0.41 0.98 3.42
N TYR A 204 -1.16 1.98 3.91
CA TYR A 204 -1.30 3.28 3.25
C TYR A 204 0.01 4.05 3.05
N SER A 205 1.01 3.82 3.90
CA SER A 205 2.33 4.43 3.78
C SER A 205 3.12 3.83 2.62
N GLU A 206 3.09 2.50 2.49
CA GLU A 206 3.65 1.78 1.35
C GLU A 206 2.87 2.09 0.06
N LEU A 207 1.54 2.26 0.14
CA LEU A 207 0.72 2.67 -1.00
C LEU A 207 1.08 4.09 -1.48
N ALA A 208 1.26 5.06 -0.58
CA ALA A 208 1.67 6.42 -0.93
C ALA A 208 3.04 6.42 -1.63
N GLN A 209 3.97 5.64 -1.08
CA GLN A 209 5.28 5.37 -1.65
C GLN A 209 5.22 4.81 -3.07
N ASP A 210 4.39 3.79 -3.28
CA ASP A 210 4.20 3.18 -4.61
C ASP A 210 3.54 4.17 -5.58
N ILE A 211 2.55 4.95 -5.13
CA ILE A 211 1.90 6.00 -5.92
C ILE A 211 2.91 7.05 -6.37
N TYR A 212 3.78 7.52 -5.47
CA TYR A 212 4.83 8.47 -5.81
C TYR A 212 5.70 7.93 -6.96
N LEU A 213 6.19 6.70 -6.85
CA LEU A 213 6.99 6.08 -7.90
C LEU A 213 6.21 5.79 -9.18
N PHE A 214 4.91 5.55 -9.09
CA PHE A 214 4.06 5.28 -10.26
C PHE A 214 3.90 6.50 -11.19
N GLN A 215 4.17 7.71 -10.68
CA GLN A 215 4.09 8.95 -11.46
C GLN A 215 5.23 9.08 -12.47
N PHE A 216 6.39 8.46 -12.24
CA PHE A 216 7.52 8.55 -13.15
C PHE A 216 7.58 7.36 -14.12
N GLN A 217 7.79 7.64 -15.41
CA GLN A 217 7.84 6.63 -16.47
C GLN A 217 8.91 5.55 -16.22
N ASP A 218 10.05 5.94 -15.66
CA ASP A 218 11.19 5.04 -15.42
C ASP A 218 10.99 4.08 -14.23
N THR A 219 10.07 4.40 -13.30
CA THR A 219 9.79 3.62 -12.09
C THR A 219 8.44 2.92 -12.12
N ARG A 220 7.51 3.36 -12.99
CA ARG A 220 6.20 2.75 -13.17
C ARG A 220 6.25 1.25 -13.47
N PRO A 221 7.09 0.73 -14.40
CA PRO A 221 7.18 -0.71 -14.66
C PRO A 221 7.57 -1.53 -13.44
N GLN A 222 8.44 -1.00 -12.58
CA GLN A 222 8.92 -1.68 -11.38
C GLN A 222 7.82 -1.72 -10.30
N VAL A 223 7.05 -0.64 -10.13
CA VAL A 223 5.87 -0.64 -9.24
C VAL A 223 4.81 -1.64 -9.74
N SER A 224 4.50 -1.63 -11.04
CA SER A 224 3.56 -2.58 -11.64
C SER A 224 4.02 -4.03 -11.43
N LEU A 225 5.30 -4.33 -11.65
CA LEU A 225 5.85 -5.65 -11.42
C LEU A 225 5.79 -6.04 -9.93
N LYS A 226 6.11 -5.13 -9.01
CA LYS A 226 6.00 -5.36 -7.56
C LYS A 226 4.57 -5.76 -7.20
N TRP A 227 3.57 -4.99 -7.63
CA TRP A 227 2.17 -5.30 -7.37
C TRP A 227 1.75 -6.66 -7.95
N ALA A 228 2.16 -6.97 -9.19
CA ALA A 228 1.87 -8.26 -9.81
C ALA A 228 2.54 -9.42 -9.05
N GLN A 229 3.82 -9.29 -8.70
CA GLN A 229 4.55 -10.30 -7.94
C GLN A 229 3.89 -10.57 -6.58
N ASP A 230 3.49 -9.53 -5.86
CA ASP A 230 2.86 -9.68 -4.56
C ASP A 230 1.43 -10.25 -4.67
N PHE A 231 0.72 -10.00 -5.77
CA PHE A 231 -0.58 -10.61 -6.05
C PHE A 231 -0.48 -12.12 -6.33
N TYR A 232 0.47 -12.53 -7.19
CA TYR A 232 0.65 -13.93 -7.59
C TYR A 232 1.52 -14.75 -6.62
N ARG A 233 2.07 -14.13 -5.58
CA ARG A 233 2.89 -14.84 -4.60
C ARG A 233 2.02 -15.76 -3.75
N ILE A 234 2.23 -17.06 -3.90
CA ILE A 234 1.65 -18.09 -3.04
C ILE A 234 2.38 -18.04 -1.69
N ASN A 235 1.64 -17.75 -0.62
CA ASN A 235 2.13 -17.94 0.75
C ASN A 235 1.63 -19.31 1.23
N LYS A 236 2.53 -20.29 1.42
CA LYS A 236 2.17 -21.62 1.94
C LYS A 236 1.52 -21.57 3.34
N GLU A 237 1.78 -20.53 4.13
CA GLU A 237 1.12 -20.33 5.43
C GLU A 237 -0.39 -20.01 5.32
N GLU A 238 -0.85 -19.56 4.14
CA GLU A 238 -2.28 -19.34 3.86
C GLU A 238 -2.96 -20.65 3.44
N GLU A 239 -2.25 -21.60 2.82
CA GLU A 239 -2.75 -22.97 2.53
C GLU A 239 -2.91 -23.81 3.82
N ASP A 240 -1.98 -23.72 4.78
CA ASP A 240 -2.07 -24.49 6.04
C ASP A 240 -3.22 -24.04 6.98
N ASN A 241 -3.80 -22.86 6.75
CA ASN A 241 -5.01 -22.40 7.44
C ASN A 241 -6.30 -22.73 6.67
N GLU A 242 -6.21 -23.22 5.43
CA GLU A 242 -7.35 -23.70 4.63
C GLU A 242 -7.65 -25.19 4.90
N ASP A 243 -6.72 -25.93 5.52
CA ASP A 243 -6.88 -27.34 5.93
C ASP A 243 -7.32 -27.53 7.41
N LYS A 244 -7.88 -26.49 8.06
CA LYS A 244 -8.41 -26.58 9.45
C LYS A 244 -9.85 -26.13 9.59
#